data_AF-A0A8X6QXZ8-F1
#
_entry.id   AF-A0A8X6QXZ8-F1
#
_cell.length_a   1.000
_cell.length_b   1.000
_cell.length_c   1.000
_cell.angle_alpha   90.00
_cell.angle_beta   90.00
_cell.angle_gamma   90.00
#
_symmetry.space_group_name_H-M   'P 1'
#
loop_
_entity.id
_entity.type
_entity.pdbx_description
1 polymer ?
#
loop_
_entity_poly.entity_id
_entity_poly.type
_entity_poly.pdbx_seq_one_letter_code
_entity_poly.pdbx_strand_id
1 'polypeptide(L)'
;MNTFEKLKAKRSVLRGRMTKFMEKTESILDSSVEDTDSDEKLELLEHINKKENDLNIVNSEIEIAITHPTVFDNELKTSEEYSDKITIIKFRIKNRIQKINALNKKRCGKEREQTCSVCMFKITQDTFKAIS
;
A
#
# COMPACT_ATOMS: atom_id res chain seq x y z
N MET A 1 -5.56 -8.12 -12.37
CA MET A 1 -6.04 -6.84 -12.96
C MET A 1 -5.75 -5.72 -11.98
N ASN A 2 -4.91 -4.75 -12.36
CA ASN A 2 -4.49 -3.60 -11.53
C ASN A 2 -5.73 -2.75 -11.13
N THR A 3 -5.73 -2.15 -9.93
CA THR A 3 -6.75 -1.22 -9.43
C THR A 3 -7.14 -0.15 -10.45
N PHE A 4 -6.17 0.38 -11.19
CA PHE A 4 -6.42 1.37 -12.25
C PHE A 4 -7.26 0.81 -13.41
N GLU A 5 -7.02 -0.43 -13.83
CA GLU A 5 -7.80 -1.09 -14.87
C GLU A 5 -9.24 -1.37 -14.43
N LYS A 6 -9.44 -1.67 -13.13
CA LYS A 6 -10.79 -1.83 -12.55
C LYS A 6 -11.57 -0.51 -12.57
N LEU A 7 -10.91 0.61 -12.25
CA LEU A 7 -11.53 1.95 -12.30
C LEU A 7 -11.91 2.36 -13.73
N LYS A 8 -11.06 2.09 -14.72
CA LYS A 8 -11.40 2.31 -16.14
C LYS A 8 -12.62 1.50 -16.57
N ALA A 9 -12.68 0.22 -16.20
CA ALA A 9 -13.81 -0.64 -16.51
C ALA A 9 -15.11 -0.13 -15.87
N LYS A 10 -15.06 0.25 -14.58
CA LYS A 10 -16.20 0.84 -13.86
C LYS A 10 -16.69 2.13 -14.53
N ARG A 11 -15.78 3.03 -14.93
CA ARG A 11 -16.10 4.27 -15.67
C ARG A 11 -16.75 3.99 -17.03
N SER A 12 -16.30 2.94 -17.73
CA SER A 12 -16.89 2.55 -19.02
C SER A 12 -18.33 2.04 -18.84
N VAL A 13 -18.59 1.23 -17.81
CA VAL A 13 -19.92 0.72 -17.50
C VAL A 13 -20.86 1.84 -17.07
N LEU A 14 -20.40 2.78 -16.23
CA LEU A 14 -21.19 3.93 -15.80
C LEU A 14 -21.60 4.81 -16.99
N ARG A 15 -20.66 5.13 -17.88
CA ARG A 15 -20.96 5.88 -19.11
C ARG A 15 -22.00 5.18 -19.97
N GLY A 16 -21.82 3.88 -20.24
CA GLY A 16 -22.81 3.12 -21.02
C GLY A 16 -24.20 3.07 -20.38
N ARG A 17 -24.29 3.03 -19.04
CA ARG A 17 -25.57 3.10 -18.32
C ARG A 17 -26.18 4.50 -18.32
N MET A 18 -25.35 5.53 -18.28
CA MET A 18 -25.77 6.92 -18.34
C MET A 18 -26.33 7.25 -19.73
N THR A 19 -25.62 6.89 -20.79
CA THR A 19 -26.07 7.08 -22.18
C THR A 19 -27.43 6.45 -22.43
N LYS A 20 -27.63 5.19 -22.02
CA LYS A 20 -28.95 4.52 -22.13
C LYS A 20 -30.05 5.22 -21.34
N PHE A 21 -29.70 5.82 -20.20
CA PHE A 21 -30.67 6.54 -19.39
C PHE A 21 -31.03 7.88 -20.03
N MET A 22 -30.05 8.62 -20.55
CA MET A 22 -30.26 9.85 -21.32
C MET A 22 -31.14 9.59 -22.55
N GLU A 23 -30.83 8.56 -23.35
CA GLU A 23 -31.64 8.18 -24.52
C GLU A 23 -33.11 7.87 -24.13
N LYS A 24 -33.32 7.20 -22.99
CA LYS A 24 -34.66 6.93 -22.46
C LYS A 24 -35.35 8.22 -22.01
N THR A 25 -34.64 9.11 -21.32
CA THR A 25 -35.16 10.40 -20.87
C THR A 25 -35.54 11.28 -22.06
N GLU A 26 -34.69 11.37 -23.08
CA GLU A 26 -35.00 12.09 -24.33
C GLU A 26 -36.24 11.51 -25.01
N SER A 27 -36.35 10.18 -25.11
CA SER A 27 -37.54 9.54 -25.67
C SER A 27 -38.83 9.81 -24.88
N ILE A 28 -38.76 9.97 -23.55
CA ILE A 28 -39.91 10.32 -22.70
C ILE A 28 -40.29 11.79 -22.89
N LEU A 29 -39.29 12.67 -23.05
CA LEU A 29 -39.51 14.10 -23.29
C LEU A 29 -40.08 14.38 -24.70
N ASP A 30 -39.65 13.60 -25.70
CA ASP A 30 -40.11 13.72 -27.09
C ASP A 30 -41.49 13.08 -27.32
N SER A 31 -41.91 12.13 -26.47
CA SER A 31 -43.27 11.60 -26.49
C SER A 31 -44.24 12.61 -25.90
N SER A 32 -44.73 13.52 -26.76
CA SER A 32 -45.70 14.54 -26.42
C SER A 32 -46.96 13.95 -25.76
N VAL A 33 -47.13 14.19 -24.47
CA VAL A 33 -48.44 14.41 -23.86
C VAL A 33 -48.28 15.57 -22.89
N GLU A 34 -49.11 16.59 -23.05
CA GLU A 34 -49.15 17.82 -22.25
C GLU A 34 -49.42 17.59 -20.74
N ASP A 35 -49.35 16.35 -20.25
CA ASP A 35 -49.67 15.91 -18.88
C ASP A 35 -48.68 14.85 -18.32
N THR A 36 -47.41 14.79 -18.77
CA THR A 36 -46.40 14.06 -17.99
C THR A 36 -46.16 14.80 -16.67
N ASP A 37 -46.58 14.16 -15.57
CA ASP A 37 -46.57 14.66 -14.20
C ASP A 37 -45.23 15.32 -13.84
N SER A 38 -45.27 16.51 -13.25
CA SER A 38 -44.07 17.27 -12.90
C SER A 38 -43.14 16.45 -12.00
N ASP A 39 -43.72 15.57 -11.19
CA ASP A 39 -43.00 14.69 -10.27
C ASP A 39 -42.15 13.64 -11.00
N GLU A 40 -42.63 13.07 -12.12
CA GLU A 40 -41.86 12.09 -12.91
C GLU A 40 -40.62 12.74 -13.55
N LYS A 41 -40.74 14.00 -13.99
CA LYS A 41 -39.62 14.78 -14.54
C LYS A 41 -38.60 15.16 -13.46
N LEU A 42 -39.06 15.48 -12.25
CA LEU A 42 -38.20 15.75 -11.11
C LEU A 42 -37.43 14.50 -10.65
N GLU A 43 -38.07 13.33 -10.63
CA GLU A 43 -37.41 12.05 -10.34
C GLU A 43 -36.33 11.72 -11.40
N LEU A 44 -36.62 11.94 -12.68
CA LEU A 44 -35.63 11.77 -13.75
C LEU A 44 -34.43 12.70 -13.55
N LEU A 45 -34.66 13.96 -13.17
CA LEU A 45 -33.61 14.94 -12.90
C LEU A 45 -32.75 14.52 -11.69
N GLU A 46 -33.36 14.05 -10.60
CA GLU A 46 -32.65 13.53 -9.44
C GLU A 46 -31.79 12.31 -9.81
N HIS A 47 -32.32 11.42 -10.63
CA HIS A 47 -31.57 10.27 -11.14
C HIS A 47 -30.40 10.66 -12.04
N ILE A 48 -30.53 11.70 -12.88
CA ILE A 48 -29.43 12.25 -13.68
C ILE A 48 -28.35 12.80 -12.74
N ASN A 49 -28.74 13.68 -11.81
CA ASN A 49 -27.82 14.31 -10.85
C ASN A 49 -27.04 13.27 -10.04
N LYS A 50 -27.71 12.20 -9.58
CA LYS A 50 -27.06 11.10 -8.86
C LYS A 50 -26.03 10.37 -9.73
N LYS A 51 -26.39 10.01 -10.96
CA LYS A 51 -25.47 9.34 -11.89
C LYS A 51 -24.31 10.24 -12.30
N GLU A 52 -24.52 11.56 -12.37
CA GLU A 52 -23.48 12.55 -12.64
C GLU A 52 -22.50 12.63 -11.47
N ASN A 53 -23.00 12.68 -10.23
CA ASN A 53 -22.17 12.62 -9.04
C ASN A 53 -21.35 11.32 -8.96
N ASP A 54 -21.96 10.17 -9.22
CA ASP A 54 -21.26 8.88 -9.27
C ASP A 54 -20.13 8.88 -10.32
N LEU A 55 -20.35 9.53 -11.46
CA LEU A 55 -19.35 9.68 -12.51
C LEU A 55 -18.22 10.63 -12.09
N ASN A 56 -18.54 11.75 -11.47
CA ASN A 56 -17.57 12.74 -10.99
C ASN A 56 -16.66 12.17 -9.89
N ILE A 57 -17.20 11.37 -8.97
CA ILE A 57 -16.43 10.65 -7.95
C ILE A 57 -15.40 9.72 -8.62
N VAL A 58 -15.84 8.90 -9.59
CA VAL A 58 -14.94 7.96 -10.29
C VAL A 58 -13.90 8.70 -11.14
N ASN A 59 -14.24 9.86 -11.71
CA ASN A 59 -13.28 10.70 -12.42
C ASN A 59 -12.20 11.25 -11.46
N SER A 60 -12.59 11.75 -10.28
CA SER A 60 -11.66 12.20 -9.24
C SER A 60 -10.74 11.08 -8.74
N GLU A 61 -11.28 9.88 -8.50
CA GLU A 61 -10.48 8.70 -8.12
C GLU A 61 -9.42 8.35 -9.20
N ILE A 62 -9.80 8.47 -10.48
CA ILE A 62 -8.89 8.25 -11.61
C ILE A 62 -7.83 9.35 -11.68
N GLU A 63 -8.20 10.61 -11.47
CA GLU A 63 -7.26 11.73 -11.41
C GLU A 63 -6.26 11.53 -10.28
N ILE A 64 -6.69 11.20 -9.06
CA ILE A 64 -5.79 10.90 -7.94
C ILE A 64 -4.83 9.76 -8.28
N ALA A 65 -5.33 8.68 -8.88
CA ALA A 65 -4.51 7.54 -9.29
C ALA A 65 -3.48 7.89 -10.40
N ILE A 66 -3.80 8.85 -11.27
CA ILE A 66 -2.89 9.36 -12.31
C ILE A 66 -1.89 10.37 -11.74
N THR A 67 -2.30 11.20 -10.78
CA THR A 67 -1.55 12.36 -10.30
C THR A 67 -0.63 12.03 -9.13
N HIS A 68 -0.95 11.00 -8.34
CA HIS A 68 -0.14 10.56 -7.19
C HIS A 68 0.41 9.12 -7.27
N PRO A 69 0.99 8.66 -8.39
CA PRO A 69 1.74 7.39 -8.41
C PRO A 69 3.00 7.45 -7.52
N THR A 70 3.55 8.66 -7.35
CA THR A 70 4.85 8.93 -6.72
C THR A 70 4.87 8.86 -5.19
N VAL A 71 3.72 8.91 -4.52
CA VAL A 71 3.65 8.73 -3.06
C VAL A 71 4.10 7.32 -2.70
N PHE A 72 3.64 6.32 -3.47
CA PHE A 72 4.08 4.93 -3.32
C PHE A 72 5.53 4.72 -3.77
N ASP A 73 5.99 5.41 -4.83
CA ASP A 73 7.39 5.32 -5.27
C ASP A 73 8.36 5.89 -4.21
N ASN A 74 8.00 6.99 -3.55
CA ASN A 74 8.80 7.58 -2.47
C ASN A 74 8.82 6.68 -1.23
N GLU A 75 7.70 6.05 -0.89
CA GLU A 75 7.61 5.11 0.23
C GLU A 75 8.41 3.82 -0.06
N LEU A 76 8.36 3.31 -1.30
CA LEU A 76 9.17 2.19 -1.79
C LEU A 76 10.67 2.52 -1.74
N LYS A 77 11.08 3.67 -2.28
CA LYS A 77 12.48 4.11 -2.25
C LYS A 77 12.98 4.26 -0.81
N THR A 78 12.16 4.84 0.07
CA THR A 78 12.48 4.96 1.49
C THR A 78 12.66 3.58 2.13
N SER A 79 11.77 2.63 1.83
CA SER A 79 11.84 1.24 2.32
C SER A 79 13.11 0.53 1.83
N GLU A 80 13.49 0.69 0.57
CA GLU A 80 14.73 0.17 0.00
C GLU A 80 15.98 0.73 0.70
N GLU A 81 16.03 2.05 0.95
CA GLU A 81 17.12 2.68 1.69
C GLU A 81 17.27 2.14 3.12
N TYR A 82 16.16 1.80 3.79
CA TYR A 82 16.21 1.16 5.11
C TYR A 82 16.69 -0.29 5.04
N SER A 83 16.33 -1.05 4.00
CA SER A 83 16.83 -2.41 3.76
C SER A 83 18.36 -2.42 3.60
N ASP A 84 18.92 -1.46 2.87
CA ASP A 84 20.37 -1.31 2.71
C ASP A 84 21.07 -0.98 4.02
N LYS A 85 20.51 -0.05 4.81
CA LYS A 85 21.02 0.28 6.15
C LYS A 85 21.04 -0.94 7.07
N ILE A 86 19.98 -1.76 7.05
CA ILE A 86 19.89 -3.00 7.83
C ILE A 86 20.97 -3.99 7.39
N THR A 87 21.19 -4.14 6.09
CA THR A 87 22.21 -5.04 5.54
C THR A 87 23.62 -4.62 5.96
N ILE A 88 23.94 -3.32 5.89
CA ILE A 88 25.22 -2.76 6.34
C ILE A 88 25.43 -3.03 7.84
N ILE A 89 24.41 -2.82 8.66
CA ILE A 89 24.49 -3.07 10.11
C ILE A 89 24.71 -4.57 10.39
N LYS A 90 23.96 -5.47 9.72
CA LYS A 90 24.16 -6.92 9.82
C LYS A 90 25.60 -7.33 9.48
N PHE A 91 26.15 -6.77 8.40
CA PHE A 91 27.54 -7.02 8.01
C PHE A 91 28.54 -6.54 9.07
N ARG A 92 28.36 -5.32 9.59
CA ARG A 92 29.21 -4.76 10.66
C ARG A 92 29.18 -5.62 11.93
N ILE A 93 28.00 -6.10 12.33
CA ILE A 93 27.83 -6.98 13.49
C ILE A 93 28.58 -8.30 13.26
N LYS A 94 28.38 -8.96 12.11
CA LYS A 94 29.08 -10.21 11.76
C LYS A 94 30.60 -10.05 11.83
N ASN A 95 31.14 -8.96 11.29
CA ASN A 95 32.58 -8.68 11.35
C ASN A 95 33.09 -8.47 12.77
N ARG A 96 32.32 -7.79 13.63
CA ARG A 96 32.69 -7.62 15.06
C ARG A 96 32.70 -8.96 15.79
N ILE A 97 31.70 -9.81 15.55
CA ILE A 97 31.64 -11.17 16.13
C ILE A 97 32.87 -11.98 15.69
N GLN A 98 33.22 -11.96 14.40
CA GLN A 98 34.39 -12.66 13.90
C GLN A 98 35.70 -12.16 14.55
N LYS A 99 35.86 -10.84 14.70
CA LYS A 99 37.01 -10.25 15.39
C LYS A 99 37.10 -10.70 16.85
N ILE A 100 35.99 -10.68 17.58
CA ILE A 100 35.92 -11.13 18.98
C ILE A 100 36.29 -12.62 19.07
N ASN A 101 35.73 -13.46 18.20
CA ASN A 101 36.03 -14.89 18.16
C ASN A 101 37.51 -15.15 17.85
N ALA A 102 38.11 -14.40 16.93
CA ALA A 102 39.54 -14.50 16.61
C ALA A 102 40.44 -14.06 17.78
N LEU A 103 40.07 -13.00 18.49
CA LEU A 103 40.78 -12.53 19.69
C LEU A 103 40.68 -13.54 20.84
N ASN A 104 39.48 -14.10 21.07
CA ASN A 104 39.27 -15.13 22.08
C ASN A 104 40.05 -16.41 21.79
N LYS A 105 40.14 -16.83 20.51
CA LYS A 105 40.97 -17.96 20.09
C LYS A 105 42.47 -17.70 20.32
N LYS A 106 42.94 -16.46 20.10
CA LYS A 106 44.33 -16.06 20.39
C LYS A 106 44.63 -15.98 21.89
N ARG A 107 43.67 -15.56 22.73
CA ARG A 107 43.81 -15.56 24.20
C ARG A 107 43.85 -16.97 24.77
N CYS A 108 42.96 -17.85 24.32
CA CYS A 108 42.91 -19.25 24.75
C CYS A 108 44.18 -20.05 24.36
N GLY A 109 44.89 -19.62 23.30
CA GLY A 109 46.19 -20.19 22.93
C GLY A 109 47.38 -19.68 23.76
N LYS A 110 47.24 -18.56 24.48
CA LYS A 110 48.30 -17.96 25.32
C LYS A 110 48.12 -18.23 26.82
N GLU A 111 46.92 -18.60 27.26
CA GLU A 111 46.58 -18.87 28.67
C GLU A 111 46.41 -20.38 28.93
N ARG A 112 47.41 -21.19 28.56
CA ARG A 112 47.57 -22.54 29.17
C ARG A 112 48.36 -22.47 30.47
N GLU A 113 48.01 -21.52 31.32
CA GLU A 113 48.28 -21.57 32.74
C GLU A 113 47.42 -20.51 33.41
N GLN A 114 46.57 -20.97 34.33
CA GLN A 114 45.75 -20.19 35.26
C GLN A 114 44.37 -19.71 34.74
N THR A 115 43.39 -20.59 34.99
CA THR A 115 41.98 -20.28 35.34
C THR A 115 41.29 -19.19 34.52
N CYS A 116 40.90 -19.53 33.29
CA CYS A 116 40.16 -18.62 32.42
C CYS A 116 38.68 -18.54 32.86
N SER A 117 38.23 -17.34 33.26
CA SER A 117 36.87 -16.98 33.66
C SER A 117 35.79 -17.14 32.56
N VAL A 118 36.15 -17.73 31.42
CA VAL A 118 35.27 -18.01 30.26
C VAL A 118 34.13 -18.98 30.60
N CYS A 119 34.21 -19.74 31.69
CA CYS A 119 33.07 -20.52 32.19
C CYS A 119 31.89 -19.65 32.66
N MET A 120 32.10 -18.36 32.98
CA MET A 120 31.03 -17.45 33.42
C MET A 120 30.15 -16.91 32.29
N PHE A 121 30.58 -17.02 31.03
CA PHE A 121 29.79 -16.54 29.88
C PHE A 121 28.60 -17.46 29.54
N LYS A 122 28.46 -18.58 30.25
CA LYS A 122 27.28 -19.45 30.16
C LYS A 122 26.03 -18.84 30.81
N ILE A 123 26.19 -17.82 31.66
CA ILE A 123 25.09 -17.14 32.36
C ILE A 123 24.36 -16.12 31.46
N THR A 124 25.03 -15.56 30.44
CA THR A 124 24.43 -14.54 29.55
C THR A 124 23.68 -15.13 28.36
N GLN A 125 23.75 -16.45 28.13
CA GLN A 125 22.94 -17.12 27.11
C GLN A 125 21.50 -17.42 27.58
N ASP A 126 21.29 -17.51 28.89
CA ASP A 126 19.97 -17.82 29.48
C ASP A 126 19.04 -16.60 29.57
N THR A 127 19.60 -15.39 29.64
CA THR A 127 18.79 -14.15 29.66
C THR A 127 18.18 -13.79 28.29
N PHE A 128 18.77 -14.28 27.19
CA PHE A 128 18.22 -14.04 25.85
C PHE A 128 17.04 -14.97 25.49
N LYS A 129 16.88 -16.09 26.21
CA LYS A 129 15.75 -17.03 26.04
C LYS A 129 14.50 -16.66 26.86
N ALA A 130 14.60 -15.72 27.80
CA ALA A 130 13.49 -15.32 28.65
C ALA A 130 12.66 -14.13 28.10
N ILE A 131 13.05 -13.58 26.94
CA ILE A 131 12.39 -12.42 26.29
C ILE A 131 11.87 -12.82 24.88
N SER A 132 11.75 -14.12 24.59
CA SER A 132 11.08 -14.68 23.39
C SER A 132 9.95 -15.60 23.83
#